data_AF-A0A2N2J1L8-F1
#
_entry.id   AF-A0A2N2J1L8-F1
#
_cell.length_a   1.000
_cell.length_b   1.000
_cell.length_c   1.000
_cell.angle_alpha   90.00
_cell.angle_beta   90.00
_cell.angle_gamma   90.00
#
_symmetry.space_group_name_H-M   'P 1'
#
loop_
_entity.id
_entity.type
_entity.pdbx_description
1 polymer ?
#
loop_
_entity_poly.entity_id
_entity_poly.type
_entity_poly.pdbx_seq_one_letter_code
_entity_poly.pdbx_strand_id
1 'polypeptide(L)'
;MKRLFLILCMFLSFIASANAGPLYKCIDKDKIEIITDHPQDEMKKCELLDSNKETSPLSSLNTKKQFIRNSAKKDAIWFVNLLKKNNGKYFCVPSEKTIKEISQSLVNYSQSQNLPDVTYGDQPTIERLAAIYPCNSSDAVTGRPNIITEKKGKITSMRTEGSLESKQDVGCHPVSELKNTYTPADLYRGVVQCIALGQYTVGAEMYMLGNMYGLFDAERVADRTAAQGIIVLQMEAFSNIDKQKINKINKTLSVDLKKGGSARTKLCSDIRSLGYPAYYPSYMILHGIKAFHDSPYQNAIKKDFDAEKTWNGLLKKNCT
;
A
#
# COMPACT_ATOMS: atom_id res chain seq x y z
N MET A 1 52.95 -24.19 11.82
CA MET A 1 53.52 -23.21 10.85
C MET A 1 53.37 -23.76 9.44
N LYS A 2 52.99 -22.88 8.49
CA LYS A 2 52.80 -23.06 7.03
C LYS A 2 51.48 -23.72 6.62
N ARG A 3 50.42 -22.94 6.35
CA ARG A 3 50.07 -22.21 5.09
C ARG A 3 49.71 -23.19 3.96
N LEU A 4 48.42 -23.33 3.60
CA LEU A 4 47.60 -22.49 2.70
C LEU A 4 47.82 -22.87 1.22
N PHE A 5 46.83 -23.50 0.57
CA PHE A 5 46.44 -23.25 -0.83
C PHE A 5 45.17 -24.02 -1.29
N LEU A 6 44.27 -23.25 -1.95
CA LEU A 6 43.22 -23.58 -2.96
C LEU A 6 42.06 -24.52 -2.57
N ILE A 7 40.80 -24.09 -2.36
CA ILE A 7 39.81 -23.43 -3.24
C ILE A 7 39.52 -24.19 -4.54
N LEU A 8 38.24 -24.61 -4.66
CA LEU A 8 37.38 -24.71 -5.87
C LEU A 8 36.82 -26.12 -6.14
N CYS A 9 35.54 -26.36 -5.79
CA CYS A 9 34.48 -26.76 -6.74
C CYS A 9 33.14 -27.06 -6.06
N MET A 10 32.15 -26.26 -6.47
CA MET A 10 30.74 -26.59 -6.70
C MET A 10 29.83 -27.01 -5.53
N PHE A 11 29.05 -26.02 -5.08
CA PHE A 11 27.59 -26.05 -5.02
C PHE A 11 26.93 -27.40 -5.39
N LEU A 12 26.57 -28.19 -4.37
CA LEU A 12 25.47 -29.15 -4.48
C LEU A 12 24.16 -28.39 -4.27
N SER A 13 23.63 -27.90 -5.38
CA SER A 13 22.26 -27.43 -5.53
C SER A 13 21.31 -28.60 -5.28
N PHE A 14 20.59 -28.57 -4.17
CA PHE A 14 19.35 -29.34 -4.03
C PHE A 14 18.30 -28.70 -4.94
N ILE A 15 18.24 -29.11 -6.21
CA ILE A 15 17.08 -28.86 -7.06
C ILE A 15 16.13 -30.02 -6.83
N ALA A 16 15.11 -29.80 -6.02
CA ALA A 16 13.89 -30.60 -6.11
C ALA A 16 13.26 -30.27 -7.47
N SER A 17 13.38 -31.18 -8.43
CA SER A 17 12.63 -31.13 -9.68
C SER A 17 11.16 -31.26 -9.33
N ALA A 18 10.43 -30.14 -9.40
CA ALA A 18 8.98 -30.18 -9.44
C ALA A 18 8.58 -30.90 -10.73
N ASN A 19 8.01 -32.09 -10.60
CA ASN A 19 7.22 -32.69 -11.67
C ASN A 19 6.01 -31.78 -11.87
N ALA A 20 6.09 -30.85 -12.82
CA ALA A 20 4.92 -30.13 -13.28
C ALA A 20 4.01 -31.17 -13.94
N GLY A 21 2.81 -31.36 -13.38
CA GLY A 21 1.80 -32.21 -13.97
C GLY A 21 1.42 -31.74 -15.38
N PRO A 22 0.75 -32.59 -16.18
CA PRO A 22 0.25 -32.21 -17.50
C PRO A 22 -0.62 -30.95 -17.40
N LEU A 23 -0.30 -29.92 -18.19
CA LEU A 23 -1.11 -28.72 -18.29
C LEU A 23 -2.17 -28.89 -19.39
N TYR A 24 -3.39 -28.46 -19.10
CA TYR A 24 -4.51 -28.49 -20.01
C TYR A 24 -4.93 -27.06 -20.37
N LYS A 25 -5.35 -26.86 -21.62
CA LYS A 25 -6.06 -25.68 -22.07
C LYS A 25 -7.55 -26.00 -22.10
N CYS A 26 -8.32 -25.38 -21.22
CA CYS A 26 -9.76 -25.60 -21.04
C CYS A 26 -10.57 -24.32 -21.34
N ILE A 27 -11.87 -24.46 -21.56
CA ILE A 27 -12.84 -23.34 -21.64
C ILE A 27 -13.81 -23.44 -20.46
N ASP A 28 -13.94 -22.37 -19.67
CA ASP A 28 -14.88 -22.34 -18.54
C ASP A 28 -16.34 -22.04 -18.98
N LYS A 29 -17.24 -21.98 -18.01
CA LYS A 29 -18.67 -21.67 -18.23
C LYS A 29 -18.93 -20.29 -18.84
N ASP A 30 -18.01 -19.34 -18.64
CA ASP A 30 -18.08 -17.98 -19.16
C ASP A 30 -17.41 -17.86 -20.55
N LYS A 31 -17.01 -18.99 -21.14
CA LYS A 31 -16.30 -19.10 -22.42
C LYS A 31 -14.90 -18.49 -22.40
N ILE A 32 -14.26 -18.46 -21.23
CA ILE A 32 -12.89 -17.98 -21.06
C ILE A 32 -11.92 -19.17 -21.16
N GLU A 33 -10.84 -19.00 -21.92
CA GLU A 33 -9.76 -19.99 -21.99
C GLU A 33 -8.89 -19.92 -20.73
N ILE A 34 -8.72 -21.05 -20.04
CA ILE A 34 -7.94 -21.20 -18.81
C ILE A 34 -6.89 -22.29 -19.01
N ILE A 35 -5.67 -22.05 -18.53
CA ILE A 35 -4.61 -23.07 -18.46
C ILE A 35 -4.56 -23.59 -17.02
N THR A 36 -4.73 -24.89 -16.83
CA THR A 36 -4.76 -25.53 -15.50
C THR A 36 -4.14 -26.93 -15.56
N ASP A 37 -3.52 -27.35 -14.46
CA ASP A 37 -3.08 -28.73 -14.25
C ASP A 37 -4.18 -29.62 -13.62
N HIS A 38 -5.31 -29.02 -13.22
CA HIS A 38 -6.45 -29.70 -12.59
C HIS A 38 -7.80 -29.24 -13.20
N PRO A 39 -8.16 -29.74 -14.40
CA PRO A 39 -9.47 -29.48 -14.99
C PRO A 39 -10.62 -29.79 -14.03
N GLN A 40 -11.57 -28.87 -13.92
CA GLN A 40 -12.78 -29.05 -13.13
C GLN A 40 -13.94 -29.52 -14.03
N ASP A 41 -14.92 -30.24 -13.48
CA ASP A 41 -16.05 -30.80 -14.25
C ASP A 41 -16.86 -29.75 -15.03
N GLU A 42 -16.87 -28.49 -14.58
CA GLU A 42 -17.54 -27.38 -15.27
C GLU A 42 -16.80 -26.91 -16.52
N MET A 43 -15.55 -27.33 -16.73
CA MET A 43 -14.71 -26.93 -17.85
C MET A 43 -14.95 -27.81 -19.09
N LYS A 44 -15.03 -27.19 -20.26
CA LYS A 44 -15.25 -27.87 -21.55
C LYS A 44 -14.03 -27.71 -22.44
N LYS A 45 -13.85 -28.64 -23.39
CA LYS A 45 -12.76 -28.61 -24.38
C LYS A 45 -11.37 -28.51 -23.76
N CYS A 46 -11.09 -29.33 -22.76
CA CYS A 46 -9.76 -29.43 -22.16
C CYS A 46 -8.82 -30.23 -23.09
N GLU A 47 -7.87 -29.53 -23.70
CA GLU A 47 -6.84 -30.11 -24.56
C GLU A 47 -5.51 -30.15 -23.82
N LEU A 48 -4.83 -31.29 -23.84
CA LEU A 48 -3.50 -31.44 -23.24
C LEU A 48 -2.50 -30.56 -24.00
N LEU A 49 -1.77 -29.71 -23.28
CA LEU A 49 -0.67 -28.93 -23.84
C LEU A 49 0.58 -29.80 -23.88
N ASP A 50 0.76 -30.53 -24.98
CA ASP A 50 2.02 -31.22 -25.24
C ASP A 50 3.15 -30.20 -25.38
N SER A 51 4.19 -30.36 -24.57
CA SER A 51 5.38 -29.49 -24.54
C SER A 51 6.17 -29.44 -25.86
N ASN A 52 5.76 -30.17 -26.89
CA ASN A 52 6.47 -30.33 -28.16
C ASN A 52 5.67 -29.97 -29.41
N LYS A 53 4.51 -29.31 -29.30
CA LYS A 53 3.84 -28.75 -30.49
C LYS A 53 4.10 -27.25 -30.57
N GLU A 54 5.14 -26.89 -31.32
CA GLU A 54 5.37 -25.50 -31.75
C GLU A 54 4.11 -24.94 -32.42
N THR A 55 3.32 -24.20 -31.67
CA THR A 55 2.36 -23.26 -32.24
C THR A 55 3.16 -22.17 -32.94
N SER A 56 2.95 -22.03 -34.25
CA SER A 56 3.60 -21.03 -35.12
C SER A 56 3.84 -19.69 -34.40
N PRO A 57 5.08 -19.13 -34.48
CA PRO A 57 5.47 -17.89 -33.80
C PRO A 57 4.54 -16.69 -34.08
N LEU A 58 3.82 -16.72 -35.20
CA LEU A 58 2.92 -15.64 -35.62
C LEU A 58 1.63 -15.57 -34.78
N SER A 59 1.15 -16.72 -34.28
CA SER A 59 -0.10 -16.80 -33.52
C SER A 59 0.06 -16.32 -32.07
N SER A 60 1.17 -16.68 -31.41
CA SER A 60 1.47 -16.25 -30.03
C SER A 60 1.80 -14.75 -29.92
N LEU A 61 2.44 -14.18 -30.95
CA LEU A 61 2.70 -12.74 -31.06
C LEU A 61 1.41 -11.93 -31.27
N ASN A 62 0.48 -12.44 -32.08
CA ASN A 62 -0.81 -11.76 -32.31
C ASN A 62 -1.71 -11.80 -31.08
N THR A 63 -1.79 -12.94 -30.38
CA THR A 63 -2.56 -13.05 -29.13
C THR A 63 -1.97 -12.18 -28.02
N LYS A 64 -0.64 -12.13 -27.87
CA LYS A 64 0.04 -11.24 -26.92
C LYS A 64 -0.17 -9.76 -27.26
N LYS A 65 -0.06 -9.37 -28.54
CA LYS A 65 -0.34 -8.00 -28.99
C LYS A 65 -1.80 -7.62 -28.78
N GLN A 66 -2.74 -8.53 -29.01
CA GLN A 66 -4.18 -8.30 -28.80
C GLN A 66 -4.51 -8.17 -27.32
N PHE A 67 -3.93 -9.00 -26.45
CA PHE A 67 -4.06 -8.90 -24.99
C PHE A 67 -3.52 -7.56 -24.47
N ILE A 68 -2.32 -7.16 -24.89
CA ILE A 68 -1.71 -5.87 -24.51
C ILE A 68 -2.57 -4.68 -24.98
N ARG A 69 -3.08 -4.71 -26.22
CA ARG A 69 -3.98 -3.67 -26.73
C ARG A 69 -5.29 -3.60 -25.95
N ASN A 70 -5.86 -4.75 -25.58
CA ASN A 70 -7.10 -4.80 -24.83
C ASN A 70 -6.92 -4.32 -23.38
N SER A 71 -5.79 -4.61 -22.74
CA SER A 71 -5.44 -4.07 -21.42
C SER A 71 -5.29 -2.54 -21.49
N ALA A 72 -4.45 -2.05 -22.41
CA ALA A 72 -4.23 -0.61 -22.57
C ALA A 72 -5.53 0.16 -22.87
N LYS A 73 -6.46 -0.44 -23.62
CA LYS A 73 -7.77 0.16 -23.89
C LYS A 73 -8.64 0.22 -22.63
N LYS A 74 -8.66 -0.83 -21.79
CA LYS A 74 -9.40 -0.84 -20.52
C LYS A 74 -8.85 0.23 -19.57
N ASP A 75 -7.53 0.33 -19.47
CA ASP A 75 -6.85 1.29 -18.60
C ASP A 75 -7.14 2.74 -19.04
N ALA A 76 -7.11 3.00 -20.35
CA ALA A 76 -7.47 4.31 -20.91
C ALA A 76 -8.94 4.68 -20.65
N ILE A 77 -9.87 3.72 -20.82
CA ILE A 77 -11.30 3.95 -20.55
C ILE A 77 -11.53 4.22 -19.06
N TRP A 78 -10.93 3.43 -18.19
CA TRP A 78 -10.99 3.63 -16.74
C TRP A 78 -10.50 5.03 -16.36
N PHE A 79 -9.32 5.43 -16.86
CA PHE A 79 -8.73 6.73 -16.52
C PHE A 79 -9.60 7.90 -17.01
N VAL A 80 -10.14 7.83 -18.22
CA VAL A 80 -11.08 8.84 -18.73
C VAL A 80 -12.35 8.92 -17.88
N ASN A 81 -12.89 7.78 -17.46
CA ASN A 81 -14.08 7.75 -16.58
C ASN A 81 -13.78 8.34 -15.21
N LEU A 82 -12.61 8.05 -14.64
CA LEU A 82 -12.13 8.64 -13.40
C LEU A 82 -12.05 10.16 -13.52
N LEU A 83 -11.45 10.68 -14.61
CA LEU A 83 -11.38 12.12 -14.86
C LEU A 83 -12.78 12.74 -14.97
N LYS A 84 -13.67 12.16 -15.77
CA LYS A 84 -15.05 12.66 -15.93
C LYS A 84 -15.83 12.72 -14.63
N LYS A 85 -15.68 11.71 -13.77
CA LYS A 85 -16.42 11.60 -12.50
C LYS A 85 -15.91 12.57 -11.44
N ASN A 86 -14.62 12.91 -11.46
CA ASN A 86 -13.95 13.55 -10.33
C ASN A 86 -13.38 14.95 -10.64
N ASN A 87 -13.23 15.33 -11.92
CA ASN A 87 -12.75 16.66 -12.32
C ASN A 87 -13.78 17.75 -11.94
N GLY A 88 -13.31 18.88 -11.42
CA GLY A 88 -14.14 19.92 -10.82
C GLY A 88 -14.62 19.59 -9.40
N LYS A 89 -14.50 18.32 -8.98
CA LYS A 89 -14.79 17.87 -7.62
C LYS A 89 -13.53 17.79 -6.80
N TYR A 90 -12.73 16.75 -7.00
CA TYR A 90 -11.54 16.49 -6.17
C TYR A 90 -10.26 17.12 -6.72
N PHE A 91 -10.24 17.42 -8.02
CA PHE A 91 -9.14 18.08 -8.73
C PHE A 91 -9.70 18.88 -9.90
N CYS A 92 -8.96 19.87 -10.40
CA CYS A 92 -9.39 20.77 -11.47
C CYS A 92 -8.34 20.80 -12.58
N VAL A 93 -8.38 19.78 -13.43
CA VAL A 93 -7.54 19.69 -14.62
C VAL A 93 -7.90 20.82 -15.59
N PRO A 94 -6.92 21.63 -16.04
CA PRO A 94 -7.15 22.68 -17.03
C PRO A 94 -7.68 22.11 -18.36
N SER A 95 -8.65 22.80 -18.97
CA SER A 95 -9.34 22.30 -20.18
C SER A 95 -8.42 22.10 -21.39
N GLU A 96 -7.28 22.79 -21.43
CA GLU A 96 -6.27 22.67 -22.48
C GLU A 96 -5.39 21.42 -22.34
N LYS A 97 -5.44 20.71 -21.21
CA LYS A 97 -4.62 19.52 -20.97
C LYS A 97 -5.19 18.29 -21.66
N THR A 98 -4.36 17.62 -22.45
CA THR A 98 -4.68 16.34 -23.07
C THR A 98 -4.59 15.18 -22.05
N ILE A 99 -5.29 14.08 -22.30
CA ILE A 99 -5.21 12.85 -21.48
C ILE A 99 -3.76 12.36 -21.33
N LYS A 100 -2.96 12.48 -22.39
CA LYS A 100 -1.53 12.12 -22.38
C LYS A 100 -0.73 13.00 -21.42
N GLU A 101 -0.95 14.30 -21.44
CA GLU A 101 -0.27 15.23 -20.52
C GLU A 101 -0.67 14.97 -19.06
N ILE A 102 -1.96 14.74 -18.79
CA ILE A 102 -2.45 14.44 -17.43
C ILE A 102 -1.81 13.15 -16.91
N SER A 103 -1.78 12.10 -17.74
CA SER A 103 -1.12 10.84 -17.40
C SER A 103 0.39 11.03 -17.16
N GLN A 104 1.06 11.85 -17.97
CA GLN A 104 2.47 12.13 -17.79
C GLN A 104 2.73 12.91 -16.49
N SER A 105 1.87 13.86 -16.14
CA SER A 105 1.95 14.59 -14.87
C SER A 105 1.82 13.67 -13.66
N LEU A 106 0.96 12.64 -13.72
CA LEU A 106 0.86 11.61 -12.69
C LEU A 106 2.15 10.80 -12.53
N VAL A 107 2.76 10.37 -13.64
CA VAL A 107 4.04 9.65 -13.63
C VAL A 107 5.13 10.52 -13.02
N ASN A 108 5.27 11.76 -13.49
CA ASN A 108 6.28 12.71 -12.99
C ASN A 108 6.10 13.01 -11.50
N TYR A 109 4.84 13.18 -11.06
CA TYR A 109 4.54 13.38 -9.64
C TYR A 109 4.93 12.16 -8.82
N SER A 110 4.55 10.96 -9.27
CA SER A 110 4.86 9.71 -8.56
C SER A 110 6.37 9.51 -8.42
N GLN A 111 7.12 9.75 -9.50
CA GLN A 111 8.58 9.70 -9.48
C GLN A 111 9.19 10.75 -8.54
N SER A 112 8.73 12.00 -8.59
CA SER A 112 9.27 13.07 -7.72
C SER A 112 8.97 12.86 -6.24
N GLN A 113 7.86 12.19 -5.92
CA GLN A 113 7.48 11.84 -4.55
C GLN A 113 7.95 10.43 -4.14
N ASN A 114 8.71 9.75 -5.00
CA ASN A 114 9.18 8.38 -4.80
C ASN A 114 8.07 7.40 -4.40
N LEU A 115 6.88 7.62 -5.00
CA LEU A 115 5.70 6.78 -4.87
C LEU A 115 5.77 5.67 -5.92
N PRO A 116 5.25 4.46 -5.62
CA PRO A 116 5.19 3.40 -6.61
C PRO A 116 4.39 3.86 -7.83
N ASP A 117 4.83 3.35 -8.99
CA ASP A 117 4.16 3.60 -10.25
C ASP A 117 2.68 3.22 -10.12
N VAL A 118 1.82 4.03 -10.74
CA VAL A 118 0.39 4.14 -10.44
C VAL A 118 -0.28 2.78 -10.64
N THR A 119 -0.36 1.98 -9.58
CA THR A 119 -1.08 0.72 -9.60
C THR A 119 -2.55 1.05 -9.40
N TYR A 120 -3.34 0.63 -10.38
CA TYR A 120 -4.71 1.05 -10.68
C TYR A 120 -5.64 1.01 -9.46
N GLY A 121 -6.09 2.20 -9.05
CA GLY A 121 -7.14 2.38 -8.07
C GLY A 121 -7.64 3.81 -8.09
N ASP A 122 -8.95 4.00 -8.01
CA ASP A 122 -9.57 5.32 -8.14
C ASP A 122 -8.99 6.32 -7.15
N GLN A 123 -8.90 5.92 -5.88
CA GLN A 123 -8.57 6.81 -4.78
C GLN A 123 -7.11 7.32 -4.82
N PRO A 124 -6.07 6.46 -4.97
CA PRO A 124 -4.69 6.94 -5.13
C PRO A 124 -4.51 7.89 -6.33
N THR A 125 -5.21 7.62 -7.45
CA THR A 125 -5.15 8.49 -8.63
C THR A 125 -5.83 9.83 -8.38
N ILE A 126 -7.00 9.84 -7.74
CA ILE A 126 -7.70 11.07 -7.34
C ILE A 126 -6.82 11.92 -6.42
N GLU A 127 -6.22 11.32 -5.39
CA GLU A 127 -5.37 12.02 -4.41
C GLU A 127 -4.14 12.67 -5.08
N ARG A 128 -3.49 11.95 -6.01
CA ARG A 128 -2.36 12.49 -6.77
C ARG A 128 -2.80 13.61 -7.73
N LEU A 129 -3.92 13.43 -8.44
CA LEU A 129 -4.46 14.48 -9.31
C LEU A 129 -4.87 15.74 -8.53
N ALA A 130 -5.40 15.59 -7.32
CA ALA A 130 -5.74 16.71 -6.43
C ALA A 130 -4.50 17.49 -5.98
N ALA A 131 -3.37 16.80 -5.80
CA ALA A 131 -2.10 17.44 -5.51
C ALA A 131 -1.49 18.17 -6.73
N ILE A 132 -1.67 17.62 -7.94
CA ILE A 132 -1.13 18.20 -9.19
C ILE A 132 -1.98 19.36 -9.69
N TYR A 133 -3.31 19.21 -9.66
CA TYR A 133 -4.29 20.14 -10.19
C TYR A 133 -5.29 20.54 -9.09
N PRO A 134 -4.85 21.29 -8.07
CA PRO A 134 -5.74 21.74 -7.01
C PRO A 134 -6.81 22.68 -7.58
N CYS A 135 -8.05 22.53 -7.12
CA CYS A 135 -9.11 23.47 -7.45
C CYS A 135 -8.92 24.81 -6.69
N ASN A 136 -9.10 25.94 -7.37
CA ASN A 136 -9.11 27.26 -6.73
C ASN A 136 -10.32 27.43 -5.81
N SER A 137 -10.19 28.22 -4.75
CA SER A 137 -11.23 28.42 -3.73
C SER A 137 -12.56 28.99 -4.26
N SER A 138 -12.56 29.67 -5.41
CA SER A 138 -13.78 30.16 -6.08
C SER A 138 -14.51 29.08 -6.88
N ASP A 139 -13.80 28.03 -7.31
CA ASP A 139 -14.31 26.97 -8.18
C ASP A 139 -14.57 25.67 -7.41
N ALA A 140 -13.94 25.54 -6.23
CA ALA A 140 -13.97 24.36 -5.37
C ALA A 140 -15.14 24.38 -4.36
N VAL A 141 -16.38 24.44 -4.83
CA VAL A 141 -17.52 24.17 -3.93
C VAL A 141 -17.59 22.68 -3.57
N THR A 142 -16.88 21.79 -4.28
CA THR A 142 -17.04 20.33 -4.14
C THR A 142 -15.75 19.53 -3.88
N GLY A 143 -14.61 20.19 -3.68
CA GLY A 143 -13.32 19.55 -3.35
C GLY A 143 -13.00 19.41 -1.87
N ARG A 144 -13.88 19.91 -1.01
CA ARG A 144 -13.80 19.67 0.43
C ARG A 144 -14.28 18.24 0.72
N PRO A 145 -13.56 17.48 1.56
CA PRO A 145 -14.03 16.18 2.00
C PRO A 145 -15.36 16.37 2.75
N ASN A 146 -16.25 15.39 2.64
CA ASN A 146 -17.51 15.44 3.37
C ASN A 146 -17.23 15.46 4.88
N ILE A 147 -17.88 16.36 5.61
CA ILE A 147 -17.78 16.39 7.08
C ILE A 147 -18.89 15.51 7.65
N ILE A 148 -18.48 14.43 8.31
CA ILE A 148 -19.35 13.54 9.05
C ILE A 148 -19.51 14.12 10.45
N THR A 149 -20.76 14.38 10.85
CA THR A 149 -21.10 14.89 12.18
C THR A 149 -21.89 13.84 12.95
N GLU A 150 -21.37 13.42 14.09
CA GLU A 150 -21.99 12.42 14.96
C GLU A 150 -22.37 13.07 16.30
N LYS A 151 -23.66 13.00 16.67
CA LYS A 151 -24.17 13.54 17.93
C LYS A 151 -24.44 12.41 18.92
N LYS A 152 -23.76 12.46 20.08
CA LYS A 152 -24.01 11.53 21.20
C LYS A 152 -24.29 12.33 22.47
N GLY A 153 -25.59 12.46 22.80
CA GLY A 153 -26.03 13.32 23.91
C GLY A 153 -25.67 14.78 23.65
N LYS A 154 -24.92 15.40 24.57
CA LYS A 154 -24.44 16.80 24.43
C LYS A 154 -23.12 16.93 23.64
N ILE A 155 -22.51 15.81 23.23
CA ILE A 155 -21.24 15.81 22.51
C ILE A 155 -21.52 15.74 21.00
N THR A 156 -20.93 16.67 20.25
CA THR A 156 -20.89 16.62 18.78
C THR A 156 -19.46 16.31 18.36
N SER A 157 -19.26 15.17 17.71
CA SER A 157 -18.00 14.80 17.07
C SER A 157 -18.08 15.14 15.58
N MET A 158 -17.00 15.66 15.02
CA MET A 158 -16.86 15.95 13.60
C MET A 158 -15.60 15.31 13.07
N ARG A 159 -15.69 14.66 11.91
CA ARG A 159 -14.55 14.11 11.20
C ARG A 159 -14.74 14.30 9.69
N THR A 160 -13.64 14.36 8.96
CA THR A 160 -13.71 14.32 7.51
C THR A 160 -13.86 12.86 7.05
N GLU A 161 -14.61 12.63 5.98
CA GLU A 161 -14.70 11.33 5.33
C GLU A 161 -13.31 10.86 4.88
N GLY A 162 -12.98 9.60 5.15
CA GLY A 162 -11.65 9.03 4.90
C GLY A 162 -10.58 9.35 5.96
N SER A 163 -10.87 10.21 6.95
CA SER A 163 -9.98 10.44 8.09
C SER A 163 -9.71 9.15 8.85
N LEU A 164 -8.43 8.84 9.07
CA LEU A 164 -7.95 7.67 9.82
C LEU A 164 -8.48 6.31 9.29
N GLU A 165 -8.97 6.28 8.06
CA GLU A 165 -9.58 5.10 7.48
C GLU A 165 -8.55 4.00 7.21
N SER A 166 -8.88 2.77 7.63
CA SER A 166 -8.21 1.56 7.15
C SER A 166 -8.94 1.04 5.91
N LYS A 167 -8.17 0.79 4.85
CA LYS A 167 -8.65 0.39 3.52
C LYS A 167 -8.31 -1.07 3.20
N GLN A 168 -7.44 -1.70 3.97
CA GLN A 168 -6.94 -3.04 3.72
C GLN A 168 -7.03 -3.88 4.99
N ASP A 169 -7.54 -5.11 4.85
CA ASP A 169 -7.38 -6.13 5.87
C ASP A 169 -6.03 -6.81 5.67
N VAL A 170 -5.11 -6.58 6.61
CA VAL A 170 -3.72 -7.04 6.51
C VAL A 170 -3.46 -8.32 7.30
N GLY A 171 -4.44 -8.81 8.06
CA GLY A 171 -4.26 -9.99 8.89
C GLY A 171 -3.31 -9.80 10.08
N CYS A 172 -2.95 -10.90 10.72
CA CYS A 172 -1.83 -10.97 11.67
C CYS A 172 -0.67 -11.75 11.04
N HIS A 173 0.34 -11.03 10.55
CA HIS A 173 1.47 -11.60 9.82
C HIS A 173 2.80 -10.99 10.29
N PRO A 174 3.91 -11.76 10.25
CA PRO A 174 5.23 -11.22 10.55
C PRO A 174 5.58 -10.08 9.58
N VAL A 175 6.39 -9.12 10.04
CA VAL A 175 6.73 -7.92 9.25
C VAL A 175 7.37 -8.24 7.89
N SER A 176 8.09 -9.35 7.78
CA SER A 176 8.69 -9.81 6.52
C SER A 176 7.68 -10.20 5.43
N GLU A 177 6.41 -10.46 5.79
CA GLU A 177 5.32 -10.79 4.86
C GLU A 177 4.43 -9.58 4.53
N LEU A 178 4.64 -8.45 5.22
CA LEU A 178 3.85 -7.24 5.02
C LEU A 178 4.33 -6.44 3.81
N LYS A 179 3.53 -5.45 3.41
CA LYS A 179 3.80 -4.55 2.29
C LYS A 179 3.97 -3.12 2.79
N ASN A 180 4.86 -2.37 2.16
CA ASN A 180 5.03 -0.94 2.43
C ASN A 180 3.88 -0.07 1.92
N THR A 181 2.87 -0.67 1.28
CA THR A 181 1.60 -0.05 0.88
C THR A 181 0.53 -0.10 1.98
N TYR A 182 0.78 -0.76 3.11
CA TYR A 182 -0.14 -0.81 4.25
C TYR A 182 0.04 0.43 5.13
N THR A 183 -1.06 1.13 5.41
CA THR A 183 -1.05 2.33 6.25
C THR A 183 -1.01 1.97 7.74
N PRO A 184 -0.67 2.89 8.64
CA PRO A 184 -0.81 2.68 10.08
C PRO A 184 -2.23 2.27 10.49
N ALA A 185 -3.27 2.77 9.80
CA ALA A 185 -4.65 2.38 10.07
C ALA A 185 -4.88 0.90 9.79
N ASP A 186 -4.33 0.40 8.67
CA ASP A 186 -4.37 -1.02 8.32
C ASP A 186 -3.55 -1.85 9.32
N LEU A 187 -2.31 -1.43 9.60
CA LEU A 187 -1.39 -2.13 10.48
C LEU A 187 -1.92 -2.25 11.91
N TYR A 188 -2.49 -1.19 12.49
CA TYR A 188 -3.04 -1.27 13.84
C TYR A 188 -4.28 -2.16 13.93
N ARG A 189 -5.10 -2.27 12.87
CA ARG A 189 -6.12 -3.31 12.80
C ARG A 189 -5.51 -4.72 12.79
N GLY A 190 -4.43 -4.94 12.06
CA GLY A 190 -3.66 -6.19 12.12
C GLY A 190 -3.13 -6.50 13.53
N VAL A 191 -2.65 -5.49 14.26
CA VAL A 191 -2.24 -5.63 15.67
C VAL A 191 -3.40 -6.10 16.55
N VAL A 192 -4.60 -5.54 16.38
CA VAL A 192 -5.82 -5.98 17.10
C VAL A 192 -6.09 -7.47 16.83
N GLN A 193 -5.95 -7.90 15.58
CA GLN A 193 -6.13 -9.31 15.21
C GLN A 193 -5.06 -10.21 15.86
N CYS A 194 -3.80 -9.79 15.88
CA CYS A 194 -2.74 -10.51 16.57
C CYS A 194 -3.03 -10.67 18.07
N ILE A 195 -3.54 -9.61 18.72
CA ILE A 195 -3.93 -9.65 20.13
C ILE A 195 -5.09 -10.63 20.36
N ALA A 196 -6.06 -10.68 19.45
CA ALA A 196 -7.17 -11.64 19.51
C ALA A 196 -6.68 -13.08 19.42
N LEU A 197 -5.68 -13.35 18.58
CA LEU A 197 -5.03 -14.65 18.40
C LEU A 197 -3.98 -14.98 19.47
N GLY A 198 -3.69 -14.07 20.40
CA GLY A 198 -2.63 -14.25 21.40
C GLY A 198 -1.20 -14.19 20.84
N GLN A 199 -1.03 -13.74 19.59
CA GLN A 199 0.26 -13.58 18.92
C GLN A 199 0.90 -12.23 19.28
N TYR A 200 1.24 -12.04 20.56
CA TYR A 200 1.73 -10.76 21.07
C TYR A 200 3.05 -10.30 20.46
N THR A 201 3.97 -11.22 20.13
CA THR A 201 5.24 -10.89 19.45
C THR A 201 4.99 -10.29 18.09
N VAL A 202 4.23 -10.97 17.23
CA VAL A 202 3.86 -10.49 15.90
C VAL A 202 3.12 -9.16 16.00
N GLY A 203 2.15 -9.05 16.93
CA GLY A 203 1.43 -7.80 17.17
C GLY A 203 2.34 -6.64 17.60
N ALA A 204 3.35 -6.88 18.44
CA ALA A 204 4.30 -5.85 18.85
C ALA A 204 5.23 -5.42 17.70
N GLU A 205 5.66 -6.36 16.86
CA GLU A 205 6.45 -6.08 15.65
C GLU A 205 5.65 -5.24 14.65
N MET A 206 4.40 -5.63 14.36
CA MET A 206 3.47 -4.87 13.51
C MET A 206 3.17 -3.48 14.08
N TYR A 207 3.02 -3.37 15.40
CA TYR A 207 2.84 -2.09 16.08
C TYR A 207 4.05 -1.17 15.89
N MET A 208 5.28 -1.72 15.97
CA MET A 208 6.50 -0.96 15.73
C MET A 208 6.58 -0.47 14.27
N LEU A 209 6.21 -1.31 13.29
CA LEU A 209 6.12 -0.90 11.89
C LEU A 209 5.08 0.21 11.69
N GLY A 210 3.87 0.06 12.25
CA GLY A 210 2.81 1.05 12.16
C GLY A 210 3.21 2.41 12.76
N ASN A 211 3.94 2.40 13.88
CA ASN A 211 4.50 3.63 14.45
C ASN A 211 5.58 4.25 13.56
N MET A 212 6.48 3.45 12.99
CA MET A 212 7.50 3.95 12.06
C MET A 212 6.89 4.62 10.83
N TYR A 213 5.84 4.01 10.27
CA TYR A 213 5.12 4.56 9.12
C TYR A 213 4.32 5.81 9.49
N GLY A 214 3.67 5.83 10.65
CA GLY A 214 3.00 7.03 11.16
C GLY A 214 3.97 8.20 11.36
N LEU A 215 5.13 7.96 11.98
CA LEU A 215 6.16 8.99 12.18
C LEU A 215 6.70 9.51 10.85
N PHE A 216 6.93 8.63 9.88
CA PHE A 216 7.32 9.04 8.53
C PHE A 216 6.26 9.93 7.87
N ASP A 217 4.99 9.56 8.00
CA ASP A 217 3.88 10.35 7.47
C ASP A 217 3.79 11.73 8.12
N ALA A 218 3.93 11.80 9.44
CA ALA A 218 3.96 13.06 10.18
C ALA A 218 5.11 13.98 9.72
N GLU A 219 6.25 13.43 9.33
CA GLU A 219 7.36 14.20 8.79
C GLU A 219 7.14 14.68 7.36
N ARG A 220 6.36 13.97 6.53
CA ARG A 220 6.11 14.39 5.12
C ARG A 220 4.89 15.26 4.94
N VAL A 221 3.88 15.14 5.79
CA VAL A 221 2.65 15.95 5.71
C VAL A 221 2.94 17.40 6.11
N ALA A 222 2.42 18.35 5.33
CA ALA A 222 2.63 19.78 5.53
C ALA A 222 1.80 20.35 6.69
N ASP A 223 0.62 19.81 6.94
CA ASP A 223 -0.20 20.14 8.11
C ASP A 223 0.34 19.43 9.36
N ARG A 224 0.95 20.19 10.27
CA ARG A 224 1.51 19.64 11.52
C ARG A 224 0.46 19.08 12.45
N THR A 225 -0.80 19.54 12.36
CA THR A 225 -1.89 19.03 13.22
C THR A 225 -2.28 17.60 12.84
N ALA A 226 -2.10 17.23 11.56
CA ALA A 226 -2.39 15.90 11.04
C ALA A 226 -1.63 14.78 11.78
N ALA A 227 -0.43 15.07 12.30
CA ALA A 227 0.39 14.13 13.05
C ALA A 227 -0.30 13.59 14.32
N GLN A 228 -1.24 14.34 14.91
CA GLN A 228 -2.05 13.88 16.06
C GLN A 228 -2.90 12.66 15.71
N GLY A 229 -3.16 12.44 14.42
CA GLY A 229 -3.90 11.30 13.91
C GLY A 229 -3.30 9.96 14.30
N ILE A 230 -1.99 9.86 14.51
CA ILE A 230 -1.34 8.62 14.95
C ILE A 230 -1.86 8.22 16.35
N ILE A 231 -1.93 9.17 17.28
CA ILE A 231 -2.37 8.92 18.66
C ILE A 231 -3.85 8.58 18.66
N VAL A 232 -4.67 9.34 17.93
CA VAL A 232 -6.11 9.09 17.81
C VAL A 232 -6.37 7.70 17.21
N LEU A 233 -5.65 7.33 16.16
CA LEU A 233 -5.77 6.03 15.52
C LEU A 233 -5.40 4.87 16.47
N GLN A 234 -4.37 5.03 17.30
CA GLN A 234 -4.02 4.06 18.33
C GLN A 234 -5.12 3.97 19.41
N MET A 235 -5.65 5.11 19.84
CA MET A 235 -6.75 5.16 20.80
C MET A 235 -7.99 4.44 20.26
N GLU A 236 -8.37 4.69 19.00
CA GLU A 236 -9.50 4.03 18.34
C GLU A 236 -9.27 2.52 18.24
N ALA A 237 -8.11 2.10 17.73
CA ALA A 237 -7.78 0.69 17.53
C ALA A 237 -7.77 -0.11 18.83
N PHE A 238 -7.27 0.47 19.93
CA PHE A 238 -7.00 -0.26 21.16
C PHE A 238 -7.97 0.02 22.31
N SER A 239 -8.90 0.97 22.16
CA SER A 239 -9.87 1.37 23.20
C SER A 239 -10.67 0.23 23.81
N ASN A 240 -11.01 -0.78 23.01
CA ASN A 240 -11.85 -1.92 23.42
C ASN A 240 -11.04 -3.18 23.76
N ILE A 241 -9.70 -3.09 23.83
CA ILE A 241 -8.86 -4.23 24.17
C ILE A 241 -8.69 -4.31 25.69
N ASP A 242 -8.79 -5.53 26.22
CA ASP A 242 -8.51 -5.80 27.63
C ASP A 242 -7.11 -5.29 28.04
N LYS A 243 -7.04 -4.64 29.21
CA LYS A 243 -5.80 -4.02 29.71
C LYS A 243 -4.67 -5.02 29.91
N GLN A 244 -4.96 -6.26 30.30
CA GLN A 244 -3.91 -7.27 30.46
C GLN A 244 -3.31 -7.66 29.11
N LYS A 245 -4.11 -7.71 28.05
CA LYS A 245 -3.63 -7.95 26.68
C LYS A 245 -2.76 -6.79 26.17
N ILE A 246 -3.16 -5.55 26.41
CA ILE A 246 -2.32 -4.37 26.11
C ILE A 246 -1.00 -4.41 26.88
N ASN A 247 -1.04 -4.78 28.17
CA ASN A 247 0.17 -4.92 28.97
C ASN A 247 1.12 -5.99 28.43
N LYS A 248 0.61 -7.06 27.80
CA LYS A 248 1.46 -8.06 27.13
C LYS A 248 2.18 -7.47 25.92
N ILE A 249 1.50 -6.69 25.07
CA ILE A 249 2.15 -5.97 23.96
C ILE A 249 3.21 -5.00 24.50
N ASN A 250 2.88 -4.19 25.50
CA ASN A 250 3.82 -3.24 26.09
C ASN A 250 5.04 -3.93 26.72
N LYS A 251 4.83 -5.08 27.36
CA LYS A 251 5.92 -5.92 27.88
C LYS A 251 6.80 -6.44 26.74
N THR A 252 6.21 -6.97 25.67
CA THR A 252 6.97 -7.43 24.50
C THR A 252 7.77 -6.30 23.86
N LEU A 253 7.19 -5.10 23.73
CA LEU A 253 7.91 -3.93 23.20
C LEU A 253 9.10 -3.50 24.07
N SER A 254 8.92 -3.51 25.41
CA SER A 254 9.92 -2.99 26.35
C SER A 254 10.99 -4.01 26.75
N VAL A 255 10.66 -5.30 26.75
CA VAL A 255 11.52 -6.39 27.21
C VAL A 255 12.07 -7.18 26.02
N ASP A 256 11.20 -7.75 25.20
CA ASP A 256 11.59 -8.71 24.15
C ASP A 256 12.17 -7.96 22.94
N LEU A 257 11.55 -6.84 22.56
CA LEU A 257 11.97 -5.93 21.49
C LEU A 257 12.73 -4.71 22.03
N LYS A 258 13.41 -4.86 23.17
CA LYS A 258 14.22 -3.78 23.75
C LYS A 258 15.27 -3.28 22.77
N LYS A 259 15.57 -1.99 22.87
CA LYS A 259 16.58 -1.33 22.04
C LYS A 259 17.94 -2.01 22.17
N GLY A 260 18.61 -2.30 21.05
CA GLY A 260 19.87 -3.04 20.98
C GLY A 260 19.77 -4.56 21.16
N GLY A 261 18.58 -5.12 21.43
CA GLY A 261 18.36 -6.56 21.51
C GLY A 261 18.36 -7.26 20.14
N SER A 262 18.79 -8.52 20.09
CA SER A 262 18.87 -9.31 18.84
C SER A 262 17.53 -9.42 18.11
N ALA A 263 16.42 -9.62 18.84
CA ALA A 263 15.08 -9.67 18.27
C ALA A 263 14.70 -8.35 17.57
N ARG A 264 14.97 -7.21 18.23
CA ARG A 264 14.76 -5.88 17.61
C ARG A 264 15.68 -5.66 16.42
N THR A 265 16.93 -6.11 16.47
CA THR A 265 17.87 -6.02 15.35
C THR A 265 17.35 -6.79 14.13
N LYS A 266 16.83 -8.01 14.33
CA LYS A 266 16.18 -8.79 13.25
C LYS A 266 14.97 -8.04 12.69
N LEU A 267 14.03 -7.64 13.55
CA LEU A 267 12.85 -6.86 13.14
C LEU A 267 13.24 -5.63 12.32
N CYS A 268 14.27 -4.91 12.75
CA CYS A 268 14.77 -3.73 12.05
C CYS A 268 15.46 -4.03 10.72
N SER A 269 16.00 -5.23 10.54
CA SER A 269 16.43 -5.72 9.23
C SER A 269 15.23 -5.94 8.31
N ASP A 270 14.15 -6.52 8.84
CA ASP A 270 12.91 -6.75 8.10
C ASP A 270 12.26 -5.40 7.71
N ILE A 271 12.14 -4.45 8.64
CA ILE A 271 11.63 -3.08 8.39
C ILE A 271 12.51 -2.34 7.35
N ARG A 272 13.84 -2.47 7.43
CA ARG A 272 14.74 -1.85 6.45
C ARG A 272 14.54 -2.44 5.05
N SER A 273 14.37 -3.75 4.95
CA SER A 273 14.16 -4.45 3.67
C SER A 273 12.81 -4.08 3.05
N LEU A 274 11.80 -3.85 3.88
CA LEU A 274 10.47 -3.41 3.44
C LEU A 274 10.46 -1.97 2.92
N GLY A 275 11.29 -1.10 3.51
CA GLY A 275 11.42 0.31 3.11
C GLY A 275 10.34 1.23 3.69
N TYR A 276 10.43 2.52 3.33
CA TYR A 276 9.47 3.55 3.76
C TYR A 276 8.11 3.39 3.07
N PRO A 277 7.05 4.04 3.60
CA PRO A 277 5.70 4.03 3.02
C PRO A 277 5.62 4.30 1.51
N ALA A 278 5.03 3.36 0.78
CA ALA A 278 4.77 3.42 -0.65
C ALA A 278 3.30 3.80 -0.96
N TYR A 279 2.68 4.60 -0.09
CA TYR A 279 1.32 5.11 -0.26
C TYR A 279 1.29 6.63 -0.09
N TYR A 280 0.19 7.26 -0.53
CA TYR A 280 -0.09 8.66 -0.24
C TYR A 280 -0.85 8.76 1.11
N PRO A 281 -0.44 9.60 2.07
CA PRO A 281 -0.91 9.53 3.46
C PRO A 281 -2.27 10.23 3.65
N SER A 282 -3.26 9.88 2.84
CA SER A 282 -4.58 10.55 2.87
C SER A 282 -5.29 10.38 4.20
N TYR A 283 -5.18 9.22 4.86
CA TYR A 283 -5.75 8.98 6.19
C TYR A 283 -5.30 10.04 7.21
N MET A 284 -4.05 10.49 7.11
CA MET A 284 -3.44 11.50 7.98
C MET A 284 -3.78 12.91 7.49
N ILE A 285 -3.64 13.18 6.19
CA ILE A 285 -3.97 14.49 5.60
C ILE A 285 -5.41 14.89 5.91
N LEU A 286 -6.35 13.95 5.76
CA LEU A 286 -7.77 14.18 6.04
C LEU A 286 -8.04 14.36 7.55
N HIS A 287 -7.19 13.85 8.42
CA HIS A 287 -7.28 14.11 9.86
C HIS A 287 -6.85 15.53 10.25
N GLY A 288 -5.94 16.15 9.49
CA GLY A 288 -5.44 17.50 9.78
C GLY A 288 -6.53 18.58 9.74
N ILE A 289 -6.31 19.67 10.49
CA ILE A 289 -7.27 20.78 10.58
C ILE A 289 -7.53 21.43 9.22
N LYS A 290 -6.54 21.39 8.30
CA LYS A 290 -6.72 21.91 6.94
C LYS A 290 -7.84 21.21 6.18
N ALA A 291 -8.15 19.96 6.49
CA ALA A 291 -9.23 19.23 5.84
C ALA A 291 -10.62 19.80 6.14
N PHE A 292 -10.77 20.62 7.19
CA PHE A 292 -12.02 21.27 7.56
C PHE A 292 -12.20 22.66 6.92
N HIS A 293 -11.12 23.29 6.44
CA HIS A 293 -11.13 24.69 6.04
C HIS A 293 -10.66 24.93 4.59
N ASP A 294 -9.75 24.08 4.09
CA ASP A 294 -9.05 24.26 2.83
C ASP A 294 -9.28 23.09 1.86
N SER A 295 -8.55 23.08 0.74
CA SER A 295 -8.38 21.88 -0.10
C SER A 295 -7.28 21.00 0.52
N PRO A 296 -7.63 19.90 1.23
CA PRO A 296 -6.66 19.16 2.05
C PRO A 296 -5.48 18.59 1.26
N TYR A 297 -5.66 18.33 -0.04
CA TYR A 297 -4.66 17.72 -0.90
C TYR A 297 -3.70 18.73 -1.53
N GLN A 298 -4.09 20.01 -1.56
CA GLN A 298 -3.26 21.07 -2.11
C GLN A 298 -2.03 21.30 -1.21
N ASN A 299 -0.83 21.09 -1.76
CA ASN A 299 0.44 21.20 -1.01
C ASN A 299 0.44 20.36 0.28
N ALA A 300 -0.25 19.22 0.29
CA ALA A 300 -0.42 18.38 1.48
C ALA A 300 0.88 17.68 1.92
N ILE A 301 1.81 17.49 0.98
CA ILE A 301 3.16 16.97 1.22
C ILE A 301 4.15 18.13 1.10
N LYS A 302 5.15 18.18 1.99
CA LYS A 302 6.21 19.20 1.95
C LYS A 302 6.96 19.11 0.61
N LYS A 303 7.11 20.25 -0.07
CA LYS A 303 7.68 20.34 -1.44
C LYS A 303 9.06 19.70 -1.59
N ASP A 304 9.90 19.82 -0.57
CA ASP A 304 11.28 19.33 -0.56
C ASP A 304 11.47 18.19 0.47
N PHE A 305 10.44 17.34 0.62
CA PHE A 305 10.51 16.20 1.52
C PHE A 305 11.50 15.14 1.01
N ASP A 306 12.57 14.93 1.77
CA ASP A 306 13.55 13.88 1.52
C ASP A 306 13.13 12.58 2.23
N ALA A 307 12.47 11.69 1.47
CA ALA A 307 11.98 10.41 1.95
C ALA A 307 13.10 9.52 2.48
N GLU A 308 14.19 9.39 1.73
CA GLU A 308 15.28 8.50 2.08
C GLU A 308 15.99 8.95 3.36
N LYS A 309 16.33 10.25 3.45
CA LYS A 309 16.93 10.83 4.65
C LYS A 309 16.03 10.71 5.86
N THR A 310 14.74 10.98 5.70
CA THR A 310 13.76 10.87 6.79
C THR A 310 13.67 9.43 7.28
N TRP A 311 13.55 8.46 6.37
CA TRP A 311 13.46 7.06 6.72
C TRP A 311 14.72 6.54 7.42
N ASN A 312 15.90 6.88 6.89
CA ASN A 312 17.17 6.52 7.50
C ASN A 312 17.33 7.14 8.91
N GLY A 313 16.85 8.37 9.10
CA GLY A 313 16.79 9.02 10.41
C GLY A 313 15.89 8.28 11.40
N LEU A 314 14.71 7.85 10.96
CA LEU A 314 13.79 7.06 11.78
C LEU A 314 14.36 5.67 12.11
N LEU A 315 14.97 4.99 11.14
CA LEU A 315 15.66 3.71 11.37
C LEU A 315 16.77 3.91 12.40
N LYS A 316 17.63 4.92 12.28
CA LYS A 316 18.66 5.20 13.28
C LYS A 316 18.06 5.45 14.66
N LYS A 317 17.03 6.29 14.78
CA LYS A 317 16.41 6.60 16.09
C LYS A 317 15.79 5.36 16.76
N ASN A 318 15.12 4.52 15.97
CA ASN A 318 14.26 3.46 16.47
C ASN A 318 14.86 2.04 16.37
N CYS A 319 15.93 1.83 15.61
CA CYS A 319 16.55 0.51 15.43
C CYS A 319 17.94 0.38 16.03
N THR A 320 18.68 1.47 16.20
CA THR A 320 20.00 1.49 16.85
C THR A 320 19.91 2.16 18.19
#